data_AF-A0A1W9PDU4-F1
#
_entry.id   AF-A0A1W9PDU4-F1
#
_cell.length_a   1.000
_cell.length_b   1.000
_cell.length_c   1.000
_cell.angle_alpha   90.00
_cell.angle_beta   90.00
_cell.angle_gamma   90.00
#
_symmetry.space_group_name_H-M   'P 1'
#
loop_
_entity.id
_entity.type
_entity.pdbx_description
1 polymer ?
#
loop_
_entity_poly.entity_id
_entity_poly.type
_entity_poly.pdbx_seq_one_letter_code
_entity_poly.pdbx_strand_id
1 'polypeptide(L)' 'MIEFLGEKIKEIDKNIKEIATNISEIMLLTTIPGVGIYSATLIYAEIGEIERFPNSEKLCSYAEGV' A
#
# COMPACT_ATOMS: atom_id res chain seq x y z
N MET A 1 13.08 8.63 25.45
CA MET A 1 12.09 7.53 25.27
C MET A 1 11.18 7.77 24.07
N ILE A 2 10.56 8.95 23.92
CA ILE A 2 9.79 9.29 22.71
C ILE A 2 10.68 9.33 21.45
N GLU A 3 11.89 9.90 21.56
CA GLU A 3 12.84 9.98 20.43
C GLU A 3 13.21 8.60 19.88
N PHE A 4 13.53 7.65 20.76
CA PHE A 4 13.83 6.26 20.38
C PHE A 4 12.69 5.59 19.60
N LEU A 5 11.44 5.81 20.02
CA LEU A 5 10.28 5.26 19.32
C LEU A 5 10.09 5.92 17.95
N GLY A 6 10.35 7.23 17.86
CA GLY A 6 10.34 7.97 16.59
C GLY A 6 11.40 7.48 15.60
N GLU A 7 12.60 7.11 16.07
CA GLU A 7 13.63 6.52 15.21
C GLU A 7 13.23 5.15 14.69
N LYS A 8 12.66 4.30 15.55
CA LYS A 8 12.15 2.98 15.13
C LYS A 8 11.04 3.08 14.08
N ILE A 9 10.12 4.04 14.22
CA ILE A 9 9.07 4.26 13.23
C ILE A 9 9.70 4.63 11.87
N LYS A 10 10.68 5.54 11.86
CA LYS A 10 11.38 5.94 10.63
C LYS A 10 12.12 4.77 9.97
N GLU A 11 12.76 3.91 10.76
CA GLU A 11 13.44 2.71 10.27
C GLU A 11 12.46 1.75 9.60
N ILE A 12 11.32 1.49 10.26
CA ILE A 12 10.26 0.64 9.72
C ILE A 12 9.68 1.24 8.43
N ASP A 13 9.37 2.54 8.41
CA ASP A 13 8.86 3.24 7.23
C ASP A 13 9.82 3.15 6.04
N LYS A 14 11.13 3.24 6.31
CA LYS A 14 12.16 3.07 5.28
C LYS A 14 12.15 1.65 4.72
N ASN A 15 12.13 0.64 5.59
CA ASN A 15 12.12 -0.76 5.18
C ASN A 15 10.85 -1.09 4.36
N ILE A 16 9.68 -0.58 4.79
CA ILE A 16 8.43 -0.73 4.05
C ILE A 16 8.55 -0.13 2.65
N LYS A 17 9.09 1.09 2.54
CA LYS A 17 9.28 1.74 1.24
C LYS A 17 10.22 0.97 0.32
N GLU A 18 11.34 0.47 0.84
CA GLU A 18 12.29 -0.34 0.07
C GLU A 18 11.63 -1.61 -0.47
N ILE A 19 10.85 -2.31 0.34
CA ILE A 19 10.08 -3.49 -0.09
C ILE A 19 9.03 -3.08 -1.14
N ALA A 20 8.27 -2.04 -0.86
CA ALA A 20 7.18 -1.55 -1.70
C ALA A 20 7.66 -1.15 -3.10
N THR A 21 8.84 -0.52 -3.22
CA THR A 21 9.39 -0.14 -4.53
C THR A 21 9.76 -1.32 -5.42
N ASN A 22 9.91 -2.52 -4.87
CA ASN A 22 10.20 -3.74 -5.62
C ASN A 22 8.93 -4.49 -6.07
N ILE A 23 7.74 -4.00 -5.70
CA ILE A 23 6.45 -4.61 -6.05
C ILE A 23 5.85 -3.83 -7.23
N SER A 24 5.67 -4.52 -8.36
CA SER A 24 5.24 -3.91 -9.62
C SER A 24 3.85 -3.26 -9.52
N GLU A 25 2.95 -3.91 -8.79
CA GLU A 25 1.57 -3.48 -8.55
C GLU A 25 1.52 -2.17 -7.76
N ILE A 26 2.37 -2.03 -6.74
CA ILE A 26 2.50 -0.80 -5.96
C ILE A 26 3.02 0.32 -6.85
N MET A 27 4.05 0.05 -7.65
CA MET A 27 4.60 1.04 -8.58
C MET A 27 3.58 1.47 -9.64
N LEU A 28 2.76 0.53 -10.14
CA LEU A 28 1.65 0.84 -11.03
C LEU A 28 0.62 1.76 -10.36
N LEU A 29 0.23 1.49 -9.12
CA LEU A 29 -0.70 2.35 -8.38
C LEU A 29 -0.16 3.78 -8.21
N THR A 30 1.16 3.97 -8.06
CA THR A 30 1.76 5.31 -7.99
C THR A 30 1.69 6.12 -9.29
N THR A 31 1.31 5.50 -10.41
CA THR A 31 1.08 6.24 -11.67
C THR A 31 -0.25 7.02 -11.64
N ILE A 32 -1.14 6.71 -10.69
CA ILE A 32 -2.38 7.44 -10.49
C ILE A 32 -2.05 8.80 -9.86
N PRO A 33 -2.43 9.94 -10.48
CA PRO A 33 -2.19 11.26 -9.93
C PRO A 33 -2.74 11.39 -8.50
N GLY A 34 -1.89 11.82 -7.57
CA GLY A 34 -2.24 11.97 -6.16
C GLY A 34 -2.02 10.71 -5.30
N VAL A 35 -1.66 9.56 -5.90
CA VAL A 35 -1.32 8.33 -5.17
C VAL A 35 0.20 8.21 -5.03
N GLY A 36 0.71 8.51 -3.83
CA GLY A 36 2.12 8.31 -3.49
C GLY A 36 2.44 6.88 -3.05
N ILE A 37 3.74 6.57 -2.88
CA ILE A 37 4.21 5.22 -2.49
C ILE A 37 3.52 4.69 -1.21
N TYR A 38 3.27 5.56 -0.25
CA TYR A 38 2.60 5.20 1.00
C TYR A 38 1.15 4.78 0.76
N SER A 39 0.37 5.61 0.07
CA SER A 39 -1.02 5.31 -0.27
C SER A 39 -1.13 4.09 -1.18
N ALA A 40 -0.23 3.93 -2.15
CA ALA A 40 -0.18 2.75 -3.01
C ALA A 40 0.09 1.47 -2.20
N THR A 41 1.01 1.52 -1.24
CA THR A 41 1.31 0.39 -0.35
C THR A 41 0.11 0.03 0.52
N LEU A 42 -0.60 1.03 1.04
CA LEU A 42 -1.84 0.80 1.81
C LEU A 42 -2.91 0.14 0.94
N ILE A 43 -3.20 0.69 -0.25
CA ILE A 43 -4.18 0.10 -1.18
C ILE A 43 -3.83 -1.36 -1.48
N TYR A 44 -2.57 -1.65 -1.79
CA TYR A 44 -2.10 -3.01 -2.03
C TYR A 44 -2.31 -3.92 -0.82
N ALA A 45 -2.00 -3.43 0.39
CA ALA A 45 -2.17 -4.20 1.63
C ALA A 45 -3.64 -4.48 1.97
N GLU A 46 -4.56 -3.55 1.69
CA GLU A 46 -6.00 -3.72 1.91
C GLU A 46 -6.63 -4.71 0.93
N ILE A 47 -6.18 -4.69 -0.32
CA ILE A 47 -6.61 -5.68 -1.33
C ILE A 47 -6.11 -7.07 -0.93
N GLY A 48 -4.84 -7.18 -0.52
CA GLY A 48 -4.18 -8.44 -0.23
C GLY A 48 -4.02 -9.28 -1.50
N GLU A 49 -4.42 -10.54 -1.45
CA GLU A 49 -4.41 -11.44 -2.62
C GLU A 49 -5.43 -10.97 -3.68
N ILE A 50 -4.95 -10.56 -4.85
CA ILE A 50 -5.79 -10.03 -5.93
C ILE A 50 -6.75 -11.10 -6.48
N GLU A 51 -6.38 -12.38 -6.38
CA GLU A 51 -7.15 -13.54 -6.80
C GLU A 51 -8.47 -13.71 -6.03
N ARG A 52 -8.62 -13.04 -4.88
CA ARG A 52 -9.89 -12.95 -4.14
C ARG A 52 -10.99 -12.27 -4.95
N PHE A 53 -10.62 -11.44 -5.93
CA PHE A 53 -11.53 -10.68 -6.75
C PHE A 53 -11.50 -11.19 -8.20
N PRO A 54 -12.58 -11.81 -8.69
CA PRO A 54 -12.61 -12.36 -10.05
C PRO A 54 -12.61 -11.28 -11.14
N ASN A 55 -12.95 -10.03 -10.78
CA ASN A 55 -12.91 -8.88 -11.67
C ASN A 55 -12.84 -7.57 -10.87
N SER A 56 -12.58 -6.48 -11.58
CA SER A 56 -12.46 -5.13 -10.99
C SER A 56 -13.76 -4.63 -10.35
N GLU A 57 -14.93 -5.00 -10.87
CA GLU A 57 -16.22 -4.58 -10.32
C GLU A 57 -16.43 -5.14 -8.91
N LYS A 58 -16.08 -6.41 -8.68
CA LYS A 58 -16.13 -7.02 -7.34
C LYS A 58 -15.18 -6.38 -6.35
N LEU A 59 -14.00 -5.95 -6.82
CA LEU A 59 -13.08 -5.19 -6.00
C LEU A 59 -13.66 -3.81 -5.64
N CYS A 60 -14.24 -3.09 -6.60
CA CYS A 60 -14.88 -1.79 -6.36
C CYS A 60 -16.05 -1.91 -5.36
N SER A 61 -16.93 -2.91 -5.53
CA SER A 61 -18.04 -3.13 -4.59
C SER A 61 -17.57 -3.45 -3.16
N TYR A 62 -16.41 -4.08 -3.01
CA TYR A 62 -15.81 -4.31 -1.69
C TYR A 62 -15.33 -2.99 -1.07
N ALA A 63 -14.65 -2.15 -1.85
CA ALA A 63 -14.14 -0.86 -1.39
C ALA A 63 -15.25 0.15 -1.04
N GLU A 64 -16.40 0.08 -1.70
CA GLU A 64 -17.58 0.92 -1.40
C GLU A 64 -18.27 0.56 -0.07
N GLY A 65 -18.02 -0.65 0.47
CA GLY A 65 -18.62 -1.12 1.71
C GLY A 65 -17.84 -0.75 2.98
N VAL A 66 -16.69 -0.06 2.85
CA VAL A 66 -15.83 0.43 3.93
C VAL A 66 -16.06 1.92 4.14
#